data_AF-A0A4Q7UL66-F1
#
_entry.id   AF-A0A4Q7UL66-F1
#
_cell.length_a   1.000
_cell.length_b   1.000
_cell.length_c   1.000
_cell.angle_alpha   90.00
_cell.angle_beta   90.00
_cell.angle_gamma   90.00
#
_symmetry.space_group_name_H-M   'P 1'
#
loop_
_entity.id
_entity.type
_entity.pdbx_description
1 polymer ?
#
loop_
_entity_poly.entity_id
_entity_poly.type
_entity_poly.pdbx_seq_one_letter_code
_entity_poly.pdbx_strand_id
1 'polypeptide(L)' 'MEEVNQAAVTWRKSTRSNGSGNCVEVADNLAGEVGLRDSKDPAGAVLTFNPESWSLFLRAVTNTTLSD' A
#
# COMPACT_ATOMS: atom_id res chain seq x y z
N MET A 1 -10.22 0.70 -30.59
CA MET A 1 -9.31 1.07 -29.49
C MET A 1 -10.12 0.82 -28.24
N GLU A 2 -10.02 -0.37 -27.67
CA GLU A 2 -10.70 -0.69 -26.42
C GLU A 2 -9.95 0.09 -25.34
N GLU A 3 -10.52 1.20 -24.88
CA GLU A 3 -10.02 1.89 -23.70
C GLU A 3 -10.21 0.96 -22.53
N VAL A 4 -9.16 0.21 -22.22
CA VAL A 4 -9.09 -0.59 -21.02
C VAL A 4 -9.39 0.34 -19.86
N ASN A 5 -10.52 0.13 -19.18
CA ASN A 5 -10.83 0.75 -17.91
C ASN A 5 -9.90 0.14 -16.85
N GLN A 6 -8.60 0.42 -16.99
CA GLN A 6 -7.60 0.21 -15.96
C GLN A 6 -7.99 1.21 -14.88
N ALA A 7 -8.74 0.75 -13.87
CA ALA A 7 -9.08 1.55 -12.71
C ALA A 7 -7.80 2.29 -12.26
N ALA A 8 -7.81 3.63 -12.41
CA ALA A 8 -6.65 4.43 -12.08
C ALA A 8 -6.27 4.12 -10.62
N VAL A 9 -5.01 3.73 -10.40
CA VAL A 9 -4.54 3.37 -9.06
C VAL A 9 -4.73 4.57 -8.14
N THR A 10 -5.55 4.42 -7.12
CA THR A 10 -5.90 5.51 -6.20
C THR A 10 -5.06 5.36 -4.94
N TRP A 11 -4.03 6.22 -4.85
CA TRP A 11 -3.13 6.25 -3.71
C TRP A 11 -3.72 7.06 -2.56
N ARG A 12 -3.88 6.43 -1.40
CA ARG A 12 -4.25 7.10 -0.15
C ARG A 12 -3.06 7.21 0.77
N LYS A 13 -2.73 8.44 1.16
CA LYS A 13 -1.70 8.71 2.17
C LYS A 13 -2.20 8.34 3.55
N SER A 14 -1.36 7.68 4.35
CA SER A 14 -1.70 7.33 5.74
C SER A 14 -1.88 8.59 6.59
N THR A 15 -2.92 8.63 7.43
CA THR A 15 -3.19 9.73 8.38
C THR A 15 -2.13 9.84 9.48
N ARG A 16 -1.26 8.83 9.63
CA ARG A 16 -0.12 8.84 10.56
C ARG A 16 1.14 9.46 9.94
N SER A 17 1.07 9.87 8.67
CA SER A 17 2.15 10.57 7.95
C SER A 17 2.20 12.03 8.40
N ASN A 18 2.68 12.29 9.62
CA ASN A 18 2.96 13.65 10.07
C ASN A 18 4.30 14.12 9.47
N GLY A 19 4.53 15.44 9.45
CA GLY A 19 5.65 16.11 8.77
C GLY A 19 7.08 15.70 9.18
N SER A 20 7.25 14.64 9.98
CA SER A 20 8.53 14.00 10.32
C SER A 20 9.05 13.03 9.26
N GLY A 21 8.34 12.83 8.15
CA GLY A 21 8.92 12.25 6.94
C GLY A 21 8.97 10.72 6.87
N ASN A 22 8.02 10.01 7.47
CA ASN A 22 7.82 8.58 7.21
C ASN A 22 6.46 8.37 6.53
N CYS A 23 6.32 8.93 5.33
CA CYS A 23 5.04 9.01 4.63
C CYS A 23 4.87 7.80 3.70
N VAL A 24 3.84 6.99 3.95
CA VAL A 24 3.48 5.85 3.10
C VAL A 24 2.13 6.08 2.43
N GLU A 25 2.01 5.61 1.19
CA GLU A 25 0.78 5.57 0.43
C GLU A 25 0.35 4.14 0.15
N VAL A 26 -0.95 3.88 0.26
CA VAL A 26 -1.56 2.57 0.02
C VAL A 26 -2.58 2.70 -1.11
N ALA A 27 -2.59 1.73 -2.03
CA ALA A 27 -3.65 1.57 -3.02
C ALA A 27 -4.29 0.18 -2.84
N ASP A 28 -5.58 0.17 -2.53
CA ASP A 28 -6.40 -1.03 -2.28
C ASP A 28 -7.51 -1.20 -3.34
N ASN A 29 -7.57 -0.32 -4.34
CA ASN A 29 -8.50 -0.39 -5.47
C ASN A 29 -7.98 -1.21 -6.66
N LEU A 30 -6.94 -2.03 -6.44
CA LEU A 30 -6.36 -2.91 -7.44
C LEU A 30 -7.09 -4.25 -7.43
N ALA A 31 -7.21 -4.87 -8.61
CA ALA A 31 -7.89 -6.16 -8.74
C ALA A 31 -7.09 -7.28 -8.08
N GLY A 32 -7.41 -7.59 -6.82
CA GLY A 32 -6.76 -8.67 -6.06
C GLY A 32 -5.37 -8.33 -5.54
N GLU A 33 -5.04 -7.04 -5.46
CA GLU A 33 -3.73 -6.58 -4.99
C GLU A 33 -3.86 -5.38 -4.05
N VAL A 34 -2.83 -5.17 -3.24
CA VAL A 34 -2.63 -3.98 -2.41
C VAL A 34 -1.22 -3.46 -2.70
N GLY A 35 -1.14 -2.22 -3.16
CA GLY A 35 0.12 -1.53 -3.43
C GLY A 35 0.55 -0.67 -2.24
N LEU A 36 1.84 -0.69 -1.91
CA LEU A 36 2.47 0.16 -0.91
C LEU A 36 3.67 0.87 -1.53
N ARG A 37 3.78 2.19 -1.34
CA ARG A 37 4.95 2.96 -1.79
C ARG A 37 5.34 4.05 -0.80
N ASP A 38 6.58 4.51 -0.93
CA ASP A 38 7.06 5.72 -0.25
C ASP A 38 6.43 6.95 -0.92
N SER A 39 5.77 7.80 -0.14
CA SER A 39 5.21 9.06 -0.67
C SER A 39 6.29 10.04 -1.13
N LYS A 40 7.53 9.90 -0.63
CA LYS A 40 8.66 10.76 -1.00
C LYS A 40 9.32 10.35 -2.30
N ASP A 41 9.16 9.09 -2.71
CA ASP A 41 9.62 8.58 -3.99
C ASP A 41 8.47 7.87 -4.74
N PRO A 42 7.49 8.63 -5.28
CA PRO A 42 6.32 8.05 -5.95
C PRO A 42 6.65 7.25 -7.22
N ALA A 43 7.83 7.47 -7.79
CA ALA A 43 8.36 6.78 -8.96
C ALA A 43 9.30 5.61 -8.59
N GLY A 44 9.60 5.45 -7.29
CA GLY A 44 10.38 4.37 -6.74
C GLY A 44 9.63 3.03 -6.74
N ALA A 45 10.22 2.05 -6.06
CA ALA A 45 9.66 0.70 -5.99
C ALA A 45 8.30 0.68 -5.27
N VAL A 46 7.36 -0.08 -5.82
CA VAL A 46 6.06 -0.39 -5.21
C VAL A 46 6.10 -1.82 -4.68
N LEU A 47 5.78 -2.00 -3.40
CA LEU A 47 5.55 -3.33 -2.84
C LEU A 47 4.10 -3.73 -3.10
N THR A 48 3.89 -4.93 -3.63
CA THR A 48 2.56 -5.46 -3.95
C THR A 48 2.27 -6.68 -3.09
N PHE A 49 1.07 -6.72 -2.51
CA PHE A 49 0.58 -7.80 -1.68
C PHE A 49 -0.73 -8.33 -2.24
N ASN A 50 -1.01 -9.62 -2.08
CA ASN A 50 -2.39 -10.09 -2.15
C ASN A 50 -3.15 -9.67 -0.87
N PRO A 51 -4.50 -9.57 -0.89
CA PRO A 51 -5.29 -9.08 0.24
C PRO A 51 -5.12 -9.88 1.54
N GLU A 52 -4.88 -11.19 1.43
CA GLU A 52 -4.66 -12.06 2.58
C GLU A 52 -3.33 -11.74 3.27
N SER A 53 -2.25 -11.65 2.50
CA SER A 53 -0.90 -11.31 2.99
C SER A 53 -0.89 -9.90 3.58
N TRP A 54 -1.60 -8.95 2.96
CA TRP A 54 -1.77 -7.61 3.49
C TRP A 54 -2.45 -7.61 4.88
N SER A 55 -3.52 -8.40 5.03
CA SER A 55 -4.24 -8.52 6.30
C SER A 55 -3.37 -9.18 7.39
N LEU A 56 -2.61 -10.21 7.03
CA LEU A 56 -1.67 -10.87 7.95
C LEU A 56 -0.55 -9.92 8.38
N PHE A 57 0.02 -9.17 7.43
CA PHE A 57 1.02 -8.15 7.72
C PHE A 57 0.51 -7.12 8.72
N LEU A 58 -0.68 -6.53 8.49
CA LEU A 58 -1.29 -5.57 9.41
C LEU A 58 -1.50 -6.15 10.81
N ARG A 59 -1.97 -7.40 10.90
CA ARG A 59 -2.15 -8.08 12.19
C ARG A 59 -0.82 -8.28 12.91
N ALA A 60 0.24 -8.67 12.21
CA ALA A 60 1.54 -8.92 12.80
C ALA A 60 2.18 -7.63 13.34
N VAL A 61 2.14 -6.55 12.57
CA VAL A 61 2.71 -5.25 12.99
C VAL A 61 1.89 -4.56 14.09
N THR A 62 0.57 -4.81 14.16
CA THR A 62 -0.31 -4.22 15.18
C THR A 62 -0.27 -5.00 16.50
N ASN A 63 -0.09 -6.32 16.46
CA ASN A 63 -0.06 -7.17 17.67
C ASN A 63 1.35 -7.35 18.26
N THR A 64 2.38 -6.70 17.70
CA THR A 64 3.79 -6.89 18.13
C THR A 64 4.21 -8.37 18.10
N THR A 65 3.70 -9.13 17.14
CA THR A 65 4.06 -10.54 16.95
C THR A 65 4.36 -10.74 15.47
N LEU A 66 5.50 -10.22 15.04
CA LEU A 66 6.19 -10.77 13.88
C LEU A 66 7.02 -11.92 14.45
N SER A 67 6.45 -13.13 14.44
CA SER A 67 7.24 -14.33 14.68
C SER A 67 8.18 -14.48 13.50
N ASP A 68 9.49 -14.48 13.81
CA ASP A 68 10.60 -14.69 12.88
C ASP A 68 10.48 -16.01 12.10
#